data_AF-A0A132NM01-F1
#
_entry.id   AF-A0A132NM01-F1
#
_cell.length_a   1.000
_cell.length_b   1.000
_cell.length_c   1.000
_cell.angle_alpha   90.00
_cell.angle_beta   90.00
_cell.angle_gamma   90.00
#
_symmetry.space_group_name_H-M   'P 1'
#
loop_
_entity.id
_entity.type
_entity.pdbx_description
1 polymer ?
#
loop_
_entity_poly.entity_id
_entity_poly.type
_entity_poly.pdbx_seq_one_letter_code
_entity_poly.pdbx_strand_id
1 'polypeptide(L)'
;MTYYCSLCGDSTKIPIDGKCVDKNTNANGNTCENGVCTQCAASYFLYMGGGCYSTASAPGNLMCKTAEGGICTTVANSRYFKVPGAKVTDQSVLGCGNPLGTNTTESNAYVGIEGCRTCEAPAVATGMAAAKCTVCDEGKVLTGSGYGCVTCDIAGCSACKADNMCEACGDGYRLEGEACVSTGGGNLSTGAMAGISVTKSLSALYC
;
A
#
# COMPACT_ATOMS: atom_id res chain seq x y z
N MET A 1 -2.50 -9.95 15.44
CA MET A 1 -2.94 -10.10 14.04
C MET A 1 -4.26 -10.86 14.06
N THR A 2 -5.36 -10.26 13.61
CA THR A 2 -6.64 -10.96 13.48
C THR A 2 -6.74 -11.46 12.05
N TYR A 3 -6.87 -12.77 11.86
CA TYR A 3 -7.03 -13.38 10.55
C TYR A 3 -8.50 -13.53 10.22
N TYR A 4 -8.91 -13.02 9.06
CA TYR A 4 -10.28 -13.14 8.57
C TYR A 4 -10.32 -14.20 7.47
N CYS A 5 -11.27 -15.12 7.59
CA CYS A 5 -11.50 -16.18 6.63
C CYS A 5 -12.36 -15.68 5.48
N SER A 6 -11.88 -15.85 4.24
CA SER A 6 -12.65 -15.61 3.01
C SER A 6 -12.96 -16.89 2.21
N LEU A 7 -12.46 -18.04 2.65
CA LEU A 7 -12.70 -19.36 2.06
C LEU A 7 -12.76 -20.41 3.18
N CYS A 8 -13.86 -21.15 3.23
CA CYS A 8 -14.04 -22.28 4.12
C CYS A 8 -13.84 -23.60 3.37
N GLY A 9 -12.85 -24.40 3.75
CA GLY A 9 -12.59 -25.68 3.09
C GLY A 9 -13.62 -26.77 3.36
N ASP A 10 -14.42 -26.62 4.41
CA ASP A 10 -15.52 -27.53 4.74
C ASP A 10 -16.79 -27.15 3.95
N SER A 11 -17.38 -28.12 3.24
CA SER A 11 -18.57 -27.92 2.38
C SER A 11 -19.84 -27.54 3.14
N THR A 12 -19.84 -27.69 4.47
CA THR A 12 -20.92 -27.26 5.36
C THR A 12 -20.70 -25.85 5.92
N LYS A 13 -19.54 -25.24 5.65
CA LYS A 13 -19.14 -23.95 6.21
C LYS A 13 -19.05 -22.87 5.15
N ILE A 14 -19.35 -21.64 5.56
CA ILE A 14 -19.32 -20.45 4.71
C ILE A 14 -18.68 -19.27 5.47
N PRO A 15 -17.98 -18.36 4.76
CA PRO A 15 -17.26 -17.26 5.36
C PRO A 15 -18.18 -16.04 5.60
N ILE A 16 -18.60 -15.83 6.84
CA ILE A 16 -19.41 -14.68 7.27
C ILE A 16 -18.65 -13.91 8.35
N ASP A 17 -18.51 -12.60 8.18
CA ASP A 17 -17.78 -11.70 9.08
C ASP A 17 -16.34 -12.19 9.39
N GLY A 18 -15.70 -12.79 8.38
CA GLY A 18 -14.35 -13.33 8.49
C GLY A 18 -14.25 -14.63 9.29
N LYS A 19 -15.35 -15.33 9.53
CA LYS A 19 -15.40 -16.63 10.24
C LYS A 19 -16.11 -17.69 9.40
N CYS A 20 -15.65 -18.93 9.49
CA CYS A 20 -16.39 -20.06 8.95
C CYS A 20 -17.55 -20.41 9.87
N VAL A 21 -18.76 -20.16 9.41
CA VAL A 21 -20.00 -20.47 10.11
C VAL A 21 -20.77 -21.56 9.39
N ASP A 22 -21.73 -22.18 10.06
CA ASP A 22 -22.55 -23.21 9.43
C ASP A 22 -23.49 -22.62 8.37
N LYS A 23 -23.49 -23.21 7.17
CA LYS A 23 -24.27 -22.70 6.05
C LYS A 23 -25.78 -22.78 6.28
N ASN A 24 -26.25 -23.70 7.11
CA ASN A 24 -27.69 -23.94 7.29
C ASN A 24 -28.28 -23.04 8.38
N THR A 25 -27.47 -22.62 9.36
CA THR A 25 -27.95 -21.83 10.51
C THR A 25 -27.50 -20.37 10.50
N ASN A 26 -26.40 -20.04 9.79
CA ASN A 26 -25.74 -18.74 9.91
C ASN A 26 -25.44 -18.08 8.55
N ALA A 27 -26.13 -18.50 7.48
CA ALA A 27 -26.03 -17.82 6.20
C ALA A 27 -26.54 -16.37 6.24
N ASN A 28 -27.47 -16.04 7.14
CA ASN A 28 -28.04 -14.69 7.29
C ASN A 28 -28.55 -14.10 5.96
N GLY A 29 -29.09 -14.95 5.07
CA GLY A 29 -29.57 -14.57 3.74
C GLY A 29 -28.48 -14.37 2.69
N ASN A 30 -27.20 -14.58 3.02
CA ASN A 30 -26.11 -14.53 2.04
C ASN A 30 -26.09 -15.79 1.17
N THR A 31 -25.68 -15.62 -0.08
CA THR A 31 -25.58 -16.70 -1.06
C THR A 31 -24.14 -17.14 -1.17
N CYS A 32 -23.87 -18.38 -0.77
CA CYS A 32 -22.52 -18.93 -0.76
C CYS A 32 -22.50 -20.35 -1.32
N GLU A 33 -21.44 -20.67 -2.04
CA GLU A 33 -21.23 -21.92 -2.76
C GLU A 33 -19.75 -22.33 -2.64
N ASN A 34 -19.49 -23.63 -2.48
CA ASN A 34 -18.12 -24.18 -2.40
C ASN A 34 -17.22 -23.48 -1.37
N GLY A 35 -17.78 -23.06 -0.24
CA GLY A 35 -17.02 -22.42 0.83
C GLY A 35 -16.69 -20.94 0.61
N VAL A 36 -17.25 -20.31 -0.43
CA VAL A 36 -17.15 -18.87 -0.69
C VAL A 36 -18.53 -18.26 -0.91
N CYS A 37 -18.71 -17.00 -0.56
CA CYS A 37 -19.91 -16.25 -0.86
C CYS A 37 -19.81 -15.59 -2.23
N THR A 38 -20.85 -15.78 -3.05
CA THR A 38 -20.93 -15.24 -4.42
C THR A 38 -21.78 -13.99 -4.47
N GLN A 39 -22.74 -13.85 -3.54
CA GLN A 39 -23.56 -12.66 -3.36
C GLN A 39 -23.93 -12.48 -1.88
N CYS A 40 -23.93 -11.24 -1.42
CA CYS A 40 -24.26 -10.92 -0.04
C CYS A 40 -25.66 -10.32 0.11
N ALA A 41 -26.28 -10.57 1.27
CA ALA A 41 -27.57 -10.03 1.62
C ALA A 41 -27.52 -8.49 1.76
N ALA A 42 -28.70 -7.86 1.91
CA ALA A 42 -28.78 -6.45 2.28
C ALA A 42 -28.05 -6.20 3.62
N SER A 43 -27.37 -5.06 3.75
CA SER A 43 -26.49 -4.73 4.88
C SER A 43 -25.21 -5.59 4.99
N TYR A 44 -24.95 -6.46 4.01
CA TYR A 44 -23.67 -7.14 3.84
C TYR A 44 -23.01 -6.69 2.54
N PHE A 45 -21.69 -6.87 2.46
CA PHE A 45 -20.93 -6.64 1.23
C PHE A 45 -19.86 -7.70 1.03
N LEU A 46 -19.51 -7.94 -0.24
CA LEU A 46 -18.48 -8.92 -0.62
C LEU A 46 -17.07 -8.34 -0.43
N TYR A 47 -16.20 -9.11 0.21
CA TYR A 47 -14.81 -8.73 0.48
C TYR A 47 -13.85 -9.94 0.53
N MET A 48 -12.58 -9.70 0.19
CA MET A 48 -11.48 -10.69 0.13
C MET A 48 -11.77 -11.90 -0.77
N GLY A 49 -12.50 -11.69 -1.87
CA GLY A 49 -12.73 -12.72 -2.88
C GLY A 49 -13.66 -13.87 -2.46
N GLY A 50 -14.44 -13.70 -1.38
CA GLY A 50 -15.40 -14.72 -0.99
C GLY A 50 -16.09 -14.57 0.35
N GLY A 51 -15.82 -13.54 1.17
CA GLY A 51 -16.51 -13.36 2.45
C GLY A 51 -17.62 -12.31 2.37
N CYS A 52 -18.75 -12.56 3.06
CA CYS A 52 -19.77 -11.54 3.29
C CYS A 52 -19.59 -10.89 4.66
N TYR A 53 -19.52 -9.56 4.69
CA TYR A 53 -19.25 -8.79 5.90
C TYR A 53 -20.38 -7.82 6.19
N SER A 54 -20.85 -7.81 7.45
CA SER A 54 -21.95 -6.97 7.91
C SER A 54 -21.51 -5.53 8.10
N THR A 55 -22.32 -4.56 7.69
CA THR A 55 -22.10 -3.14 8.02
C THR A 55 -22.45 -2.79 9.47
N ALA A 56 -23.07 -3.72 10.22
CA ALA A 56 -23.50 -3.49 11.59
C ALA A 56 -22.44 -3.94 12.63
N SER A 57 -21.59 -4.91 12.29
CA SER A 57 -20.64 -5.51 13.21
C SER A 57 -19.22 -5.55 12.65
N ALA A 58 -18.24 -5.63 13.55
CA ALA A 58 -16.86 -5.81 13.16
C ALA A 58 -16.63 -7.19 12.54
N PRO A 59 -15.80 -7.29 11.48
CA PRO A 59 -14.96 -6.21 10.96
C PRO A 59 -15.62 -5.36 9.86
N GLY A 60 -16.80 -5.74 9.36
CA GLY A 60 -17.40 -5.09 8.18
C GLY A 60 -17.77 -3.63 8.41
N ASN A 61 -18.28 -3.26 9.59
CA ASN A 61 -18.61 -1.88 9.95
C ASN A 61 -17.40 -0.93 9.99
N LEU A 62 -16.17 -1.46 10.07
CA LEU A 62 -14.93 -0.68 10.01
C LEU A 62 -14.51 -0.36 8.58
N MET A 63 -15.07 -1.07 7.60
CA MET A 63 -14.74 -0.90 6.17
C MET A 63 -15.86 -0.19 5.43
N CYS A 64 -17.10 -0.58 5.71
CA CYS A 64 -18.28 -0.11 5.02
C CYS A 64 -19.34 0.39 5.99
N LYS A 65 -19.82 1.62 5.74
CA LYS A 65 -20.92 2.23 6.50
C LYS A 65 -22.28 1.81 5.97
N THR A 66 -22.43 1.78 4.65
CA THR A 66 -23.70 1.46 3.97
C THR A 66 -23.45 0.47 2.85
N ALA A 67 -24.23 -0.62 2.85
CA ALA A 67 -24.20 -1.62 1.80
C ALA A 67 -25.60 -1.86 1.23
N GLU A 68 -25.69 -1.85 -0.10
CA GLU A 68 -26.92 -2.03 -0.85
C GLU A 68 -26.72 -3.15 -1.86
N GLY A 69 -27.59 -4.16 -1.85
CA GLY A 69 -27.52 -5.30 -2.79
C GLY A 69 -26.19 -6.05 -2.77
N GLY A 70 -25.51 -6.15 -1.62
CA GLY A 70 -24.19 -6.80 -1.52
C GLY A 70 -23.00 -5.91 -1.88
N ILE A 71 -23.23 -4.63 -2.21
CA ILE A 71 -22.19 -3.67 -2.61
C ILE A 71 -22.02 -2.63 -1.51
N CYS A 72 -20.78 -2.39 -1.09
CA CYS A 72 -20.45 -1.24 -0.26
C CYS A 72 -20.61 0.06 -1.06
N THR A 73 -21.62 0.87 -0.73
CA THR A 73 -21.87 2.14 -1.40
C THR A 73 -21.17 3.31 -0.73
N THR A 74 -20.96 3.21 0.59
CA THR A 74 -20.29 4.23 1.41
C THR A 74 -19.26 3.58 2.32
N VAL A 75 -17.98 3.93 2.15
CA VAL A 75 -16.90 3.45 3.03
C VAL A 75 -17.03 4.06 4.43
N ALA A 76 -16.56 3.33 5.44
CA ALA A 76 -16.65 3.75 6.83
C ALA A 76 -15.62 4.84 7.19
N ASN A 77 -14.47 4.86 6.52
CA ASN A 77 -13.39 5.81 6.76
C ASN A 77 -12.40 5.82 5.58
N SER A 78 -11.46 6.76 5.60
CA SER A 78 -10.47 6.98 4.54
C SER A 78 -9.35 5.93 4.46
N ARG A 79 -9.39 4.86 5.28
CA ARG A 79 -8.47 3.70 5.13
C ARG A 79 -8.95 2.71 4.06
N TYR A 80 -10.17 2.91 3.57
CA TYR A 80 -10.78 2.10 2.53
C TYR A 80 -11.31 3.00 1.43
N PHE A 81 -11.42 2.46 0.23
CA PHE A 81 -12.05 3.12 -0.90
C PHE A 81 -13.06 2.20 -1.57
N LYS A 82 -14.10 2.81 -2.16
CA LYS A 82 -15.07 2.11 -2.98
C LYS A 82 -14.44 1.72 -4.31
N VAL A 83 -14.57 0.46 -4.70
CA VAL A 83 -14.06 -0.03 -5.98
C VAL A 83 -14.99 0.45 -7.10
N PRO A 84 -14.50 1.24 -8.07
CA PRO A 84 -15.36 1.77 -9.13
C PRO A 84 -15.91 0.67 -10.04
N GLY A 85 -17.22 0.73 -10.31
CA GLY A 85 -17.90 -0.20 -11.22
C GLY A 85 -18.10 -1.61 -10.68
N ALA A 86 -17.84 -1.87 -9.39
CA ALA A 86 -18.06 -3.17 -8.77
C ALA A 86 -19.54 -3.61 -8.86
N LYS A 87 -19.76 -4.85 -9.27
CA LYS A 87 -21.06 -5.53 -9.27
C LYS A 87 -21.29 -6.27 -7.96
N VAL A 88 -22.47 -6.86 -7.81
CA VAL A 88 -22.87 -7.64 -6.62
C VAL A 88 -22.01 -8.91 -6.40
N THR A 89 -21.34 -9.36 -7.45
CA THR A 89 -20.40 -10.50 -7.44
C THR A 89 -18.95 -10.09 -7.24
N ASP A 90 -18.67 -8.79 -7.23
CA ASP A 90 -17.31 -8.26 -7.16
C ASP A 90 -17.05 -7.70 -5.77
N GLN A 91 -15.78 -7.65 -5.40
CA GLN A 91 -15.40 -6.91 -4.20
C GLN A 91 -15.63 -5.42 -4.41
N SER A 92 -16.43 -4.83 -3.53
CA SER A 92 -16.89 -3.44 -3.67
C SER A 92 -16.13 -2.42 -2.82
N VAL A 93 -15.30 -2.90 -1.88
CA VAL A 93 -14.43 -2.08 -1.05
C VAL A 93 -13.04 -2.67 -1.00
N LEU A 94 -12.00 -1.82 -1.03
CA LEU A 94 -10.61 -2.24 -0.90
C LEU A 94 -9.91 -1.36 0.14
N GLY A 95 -9.00 -1.95 0.91
CA GLY A 95 -8.14 -1.19 1.81
C GLY A 95 -7.09 -0.42 1.03
N CYS A 96 -6.81 0.82 1.44
CA CYS A 96 -5.76 1.66 0.87
C CYS A 96 -4.39 0.96 0.91
N GLY A 97 -4.16 0.14 1.94
CA GLY A 97 -2.92 -0.61 2.16
C GLY A 97 -2.83 -1.96 1.44
N ASN A 98 -3.80 -2.33 0.59
CA ASN A 98 -3.87 -3.67 -0.01
C ASN A 98 -3.28 -3.70 -1.44
N PRO A 99 -2.03 -4.17 -1.64
CA PRO A 99 -1.40 -4.22 -2.95
C PRO A 99 -1.92 -5.34 -3.85
N LEU A 100 -2.63 -6.35 -3.31
CA LEU A 100 -3.17 -7.47 -4.11
C LEU A 100 -4.33 -7.02 -5.01
N GLY A 101 -5.07 -6.01 -4.56
CA GLY A 101 -6.16 -5.42 -5.33
C GLY A 101 -7.38 -6.31 -5.52
N THR A 102 -8.19 -5.94 -6.51
CA THR A 102 -9.34 -6.69 -6.99
C THR A 102 -9.67 -6.31 -8.42
N ASN A 103 -10.33 -7.23 -9.14
CA ASN A 103 -10.79 -7.02 -10.51
C ASN A 103 -12.32 -6.84 -10.52
N THR A 104 -12.83 -5.94 -11.35
CA THR A 104 -14.29 -5.79 -11.59
C THR A 104 -14.70 -6.25 -13.00
N THR A 105 -13.73 -6.38 -13.89
CA THR A 105 -13.88 -6.98 -15.22
C THR A 105 -12.57 -7.73 -15.54
N GLU A 106 -12.51 -8.38 -16.70
CA GLU A 106 -11.27 -9.01 -17.19
C GLU A 106 -10.15 -7.98 -17.48
N SER A 107 -10.51 -6.71 -17.68
CA SER A 107 -9.55 -5.65 -18.04
C SER A 107 -9.36 -4.59 -16.95
N ASN A 108 -10.22 -4.54 -15.93
CA ASN A 108 -10.21 -3.50 -14.90
C ASN A 108 -9.77 -4.07 -13.56
N ALA A 109 -8.66 -3.54 -13.04
CA ALA A 109 -8.13 -3.90 -11.73
C ALA A 109 -7.89 -2.65 -10.88
N TYR A 110 -8.14 -2.77 -9.58
CA TYR A 110 -7.92 -1.70 -8.62
C TYR A 110 -7.06 -2.20 -7.49
N VAL A 111 -6.01 -1.45 -7.17
CA VAL A 111 -5.04 -1.81 -6.12
C VAL A 111 -4.90 -0.68 -5.09
N GLY A 112 -4.61 -1.06 -3.86
CA GLY A 112 -4.02 -0.15 -2.88
C GLY A 112 -2.50 -0.10 -3.02
N ILE A 113 -1.85 0.61 -2.11
CA ILE A 113 -0.40 0.74 -2.04
C ILE A 113 0.06 0.13 -0.72
N GLU A 114 1.05 -0.74 -0.75
CA GLU A 114 1.59 -1.33 0.47
C GLU A 114 2.10 -0.25 1.44
N GLY A 115 1.72 -0.38 2.72
CA GLY A 115 2.07 0.61 3.74
C GLY A 115 1.32 1.94 3.62
N CYS A 116 0.28 2.01 2.78
CA CYS A 116 -0.60 3.17 2.70
C CYS A 116 -1.74 3.05 3.71
N ARG A 117 -1.84 4.05 4.60
CA ARG A 117 -2.83 4.10 5.66
C ARG A 117 -4.15 4.71 5.21
N THR A 118 -4.08 5.82 4.46
CA THR A 118 -5.26 6.47 3.87
C THR A 118 -4.99 6.86 2.44
N CYS A 119 -6.02 6.90 1.61
CA CYS A 119 -5.88 7.14 0.18
C CYS A 119 -7.08 7.90 -0.41
N GLU A 120 -6.86 8.47 -1.58
CA GLU A 120 -7.89 8.94 -2.49
C GLU A 120 -8.26 7.81 -3.46
N ALA A 121 -9.56 7.61 -3.65
CA ALA A 121 -10.07 6.56 -4.52
C ALA A 121 -9.61 6.78 -5.98
N PRO A 122 -9.23 5.71 -6.71
CA PRO A 122 -8.92 5.83 -8.12
C PRO A 122 -10.16 6.23 -8.92
N ALA A 123 -9.94 6.98 -9.99
CA ALA A 123 -10.99 7.23 -10.98
C ALA A 123 -11.34 5.93 -11.72
N VAL A 124 -12.52 5.92 -12.35
CA VAL A 124 -12.89 4.84 -13.28
C VAL A 124 -11.85 4.79 -14.39
N ALA A 125 -11.20 3.63 -14.55
CA ALA A 125 -10.17 3.43 -15.55
C ALA A 125 -10.54 2.28 -16.49
N THR A 126 -10.02 2.36 -17.71
CA THR A 126 -9.88 1.20 -18.61
C THR A 126 -8.50 0.63 -18.36
N GLY A 127 -8.40 -0.47 -17.61
CA GLY A 127 -7.10 -1.01 -17.17
C GLY A 127 -6.92 -1.05 -15.66
N MET A 128 -5.66 -1.09 -15.22
CA MET A 128 -5.29 -1.10 -13.81
C MET A 128 -5.19 0.32 -13.24
N ALA A 129 -5.74 0.57 -12.05
CA ALA A 129 -5.64 1.83 -11.35
C ALA A 129 -5.32 1.65 -9.86
N ALA A 130 -4.36 2.40 -9.35
CA ALA A 130 -4.02 2.43 -7.93
C ALA A 130 -4.71 3.59 -7.22
N ALA A 131 -5.16 3.36 -5.98
CA ALA A 131 -5.56 4.46 -5.11
C ALA A 131 -4.35 5.34 -4.80
N LYS A 132 -4.51 6.66 -4.80
CA LYS A 132 -3.40 7.58 -4.50
C LYS A 132 -3.25 7.70 -2.99
N CYS A 133 -2.07 7.38 -2.46
CA CYS A 133 -1.84 7.43 -1.03
C CYS A 133 -1.78 8.88 -0.53
N THR A 134 -2.42 9.13 0.61
CA THR A 134 -2.46 10.44 1.27
C THR A 134 -1.79 10.43 2.63
N VAL A 135 -1.70 9.27 3.28
CA VAL A 135 -0.95 9.08 4.53
C VAL A 135 -0.39 7.66 4.55
N CYS A 136 0.89 7.52 4.84
CA CYS A 136 1.53 6.22 5.04
C CYS A 136 1.33 5.68 6.46
N ASP A 137 1.58 4.39 6.64
CA ASP A 137 1.72 3.79 7.96
C ASP A 137 2.94 4.34 8.70
N GLU A 138 2.98 4.14 10.01
CA GLU A 138 4.05 4.65 10.87
C GLU A 138 5.44 4.18 10.39
N GLY A 139 6.41 5.11 10.39
CA GLY A 139 7.77 4.85 9.92
C GLY A 139 7.97 4.96 8.40
N LYS A 140 6.91 5.27 7.64
CA LYS A 140 7.00 5.50 6.19
C LYS A 140 6.60 6.93 5.82
N VAL A 141 7.18 7.43 4.73
CA VAL A 141 6.86 8.71 4.10
C VAL A 141 6.28 8.49 2.71
N LEU A 142 5.46 9.43 2.27
CA LEU A 142 4.94 9.43 0.90
C LEU A 142 6.08 9.71 -0.08
N THR A 143 6.08 8.99 -1.19
CA THR A 143 6.90 9.36 -2.36
C THR A 143 6.34 10.63 -3.01
N GLY A 144 7.17 11.35 -3.78
CA GLY A 144 6.71 12.55 -4.49
C GLY A 144 5.54 12.32 -5.45
N SER A 145 5.35 11.09 -5.94
CA SER A 145 4.23 10.73 -6.81
C SER A 145 2.90 10.52 -6.06
N GLY A 146 2.97 10.24 -4.75
CA GLY A 146 1.83 9.80 -3.94
C GLY A 146 1.38 8.36 -4.23
N TYR A 147 2.14 7.61 -5.04
CA TYR A 147 1.85 6.20 -5.35
C TYR A 147 2.81 5.22 -4.65
N GLY A 148 3.44 5.66 -3.56
CA GLY A 148 4.34 4.83 -2.77
C GLY A 148 4.45 5.33 -1.34
N CYS A 149 4.72 4.39 -0.45
CA CYS A 149 5.06 4.63 0.95
C CYS A 149 6.37 3.91 1.27
N VAL A 150 7.39 4.70 1.60
CA VAL A 150 8.78 4.23 1.67
C VAL A 150 9.43 4.69 2.97
N THR A 151 10.45 3.97 3.41
CA THR A 151 11.37 4.39 4.46
C THR A 151 12.37 5.40 3.90
N CYS A 152 12.69 6.44 4.68
CA CYS A 152 13.55 7.53 4.23
C CYS A 152 14.53 7.97 5.31
N ASP A 153 15.43 7.05 5.66
CA ASP A 153 16.40 7.23 6.74
C ASP A 153 17.77 7.72 6.22
N ILE A 154 17.78 8.46 5.10
CA ILE A 154 18.99 8.98 4.47
C ILE A 154 19.29 10.38 5.02
N ALA A 155 20.47 10.55 5.61
CA ALA A 155 20.89 11.83 6.16
C ALA A 155 20.85 12.94 5.09
N GLY A 156 20.18 14.06 5.39
CA GLY A 156 20.04 15.19 4.47
C GLY A 156 19.06 14.97 3.32
N CYS A 157 18.33 13.85 3.29
CA CYS A 157 17.28 13.61 2.31
C CYS A 157 15.95 14.22 2.75
N SER A 158 15.28 14.93 1.84
CA SER A 158 13.95 15.52 2.08
C SER A 158 12.82 14.73 1.42
N ALA A 159 13.12 13.94 0.38
CA ALA A 159 12.15 13.05 -0.26
C ALA A 159 12.83 11.80 -0.81
N CYS A 160 12.23 10.65 -0.58
CA CYS A 160 12.69 9.36 -1.11
C CYS A 160 11.72 8.84 -2.17
N LYS A 161 12.27 8.33 -3.28
CA LYS A 161 11.49 7.67 -4.34
C LYS A 161 11.21 6.19 -4.03
N ALA A 162 12.07 5.57 -3.23
CA ALA A 162 12.03 4.17 -2.81
C ALA A 162 12.78 4.00 -1.48
N ASP A 163 12.65 2.83 -0.86
CA ASP A 163 13.37 2.53 0.39
C ASP A 163 14.87 2.76 0.21
N ASN A 164 15.45 3.61 1.06
CA ASN A 164 16.87 3.98 1.02
C ASN A 164 17.33 4.61 -0.32
N MET A 165 16.41 5.19 -1.10
CA MET A 165 16.74 5.88 -2.36
C MET A 165 16.19 7.31 -2.35
N CYS A 166 17.08 8.29 -2.18
CA CYS A 166 16.74 9.70 -2.17
C CYS A 166 16.46 10.22 -3.59
N GLU A 167 15.46 11.09 -3.72
CA GLU A 167 15.16 11.84 -4.95
C GLU A 167 15.31 13.36 -4.80
N ALA A 168 15.25 13.86 -3.56
CA ALA A 168 15.51 15.27 -3.26
C ALA A 168 16.25 15.41 -1.93
N CYS A 169 17.32 16.17 -1.94
CA CYS A 169 18.07 16.52 -0.74
C CYS A 169 17.56 17.83 -0.14
N GLY A 170 17.61 17.93 1.18
CA GLY A 170 17.36 19.16 1.90
C GLY A 170 18.49 20.18 1.74
N ASP A 171 18.29 21.36 2.32
CA ASP A 171 19.24 22.45 2.24
C ASP A 171 20.63 22.07 2.77
N GLY A 172 21.68 22.48 2.06
CA GLY A 172 23.07 22.15 2.42
C GLY A 172 23.53 20.74 2.02
N TYR A 173 22.73 20.06 1.19
CA TYR A 173 23.07 18.76 0.60
C TYR A 173 22.85 18.77 -0.91
N ARG A 174 23.62 17.94 -1.62
CA ARG A 174 23.47 17.67 -3.05
C ARG A 174 23.22 16.19 -3.26
N LEU A 175 22.33 15.89 -4.19
CA LEU A 175 22.05 14.51 -4.61
C LEU A 175 23.25 13.97 -5.40
N GLU A 176 23.84 12.88 -4.91
CA GLU A 176 24.85 12.10 -5.62
C GLU A 176 24.36 10.66 -5.73
N GLY A 177 23.87 10.31 -6.92
CA GLY A 177 23.15 9.05 -7.13
C GLY A 177 21.83 9.05 -6.36
N GLU A 178 21.76 8.23 -5.32
CA GLU A 178 20.54 8.01 -4.51
C GLU A 178 20.76 8.41 -3.05
N ALA A 179 21.89 9.08 -2.77
CA ALA A 179 22.26 9.58 -1.46
C ALA A 179 22.48 11.10 -1.48
N CYS A 180 22.39 11.71 -0.31
CA CYS A 180 22.65 13.13 -0.12
C CYS A 180 24.03 13.33 0.50
N VAL A 181 24.86 14.12 -0.17
CA VAL A 181 26.20 14.49 0.31
C VAL A 181 26.16 15.95 0.72
N SER A 182 26.69 16.26 1.91
CA SER A 182 26.72 17.65 2.38
C SER A 182 27.55 18.51 1.44
N THR A 183 27.02 19.66 1.04
CA THR A 183 27.72 20.63 0.18
C THR A 183 28.67 21.53 0.95
N GLY A 184 28.72 21.41 2.28
CA GLY A 184 29.59 22.18 3.16
C GLY A 184 29.21 23.66 3.22
N GLY A 185 28.66 24.10 4.35
CA GLY A 185 28.91 25.48 4.77
C GLY A 185 30.41 25.66 4.92
N GLY A 186 30.99 26.61 4.18
CA GLY A 186 32.43 26.72 3.95
C GLY A 186 33.29 26.47 5.19
N ASN A 187 33.99 25.34 5.17
CA ASN A 187 35.30 25.25 5.78
C ASN A 187 36.14 24.30 4.92
N LEU A 188 36.73 24.87 3.85
CA LEU A 188 38.00 24.35 3.38
C LEU A 188 38.95 24.42 4.58
N SER A 189 39.18 23.28 5.24
CA SER A 189 40.39 23.15 6.05
C SER A 189 41.57 23.23 5.08
N THR A 190 42.06 24.46 4.90
CA THR A 190 43.34 24.74 4.29
C THR A 190 44.38 24.36 5.33
N GLY A 191 44.96 23.17 5.21
CA GLY A 191 46.02 22.64 6.08
C GLY A 191 45.80 21.14 6.30
N ALA A 192 46.64 20.22 5.83
CA ALA A 192 48.08 20.30 5.68
C ALA A 192 48.57 19.72 4.34
N MET A 193 49.21 20.58 3.54
CA MET A 193 50.35 20.17 2.74
C MET A 193 51.53 19.97 3.70
N ALA A 194 51.69 18.75 4.22
CA ALA A 194 52.94 18.34 4.82
C ALA A 194 53.86 17.89 3.67
N GLY A 195 54.73 18.79 3.24
CA GLY A 195 55.81 18.46 2.33
C GLY A 195 56.75 17.44 2.97
N ILE A 196 56.98 16.32 2.30
CA ILE A 196 58.24 15.60 2.41
C ILE A 196 58.98 15.84 1.11
N SER A 197 59.83 16.88 1.15
CA SER A 197 61.00 16.96 0.30
C SER A 197 62.07 16.03 0.89
N VAL A 198 62.42 14.96 0.19
CA VAL A 198 63.78 14.42 0.26
C VAL A 198 64.33 14.48 -1.16
N THR A 199 65.18 15.48 -1.37
CA THR A 199 65.93 15.68 -2.60
C THR A 199 67.13 14.75 -2.64
N LYS A 200 67.39 14.24 -3.84
CA LYS A 200 68.68 13.82 -4.42
C LYS A 200 69.45 12.68 -3.73
N SER A 201 70.02 11.74 -4.47
CA SER A 201 70.76 11.98 -5.70
C SER A 201 70.92 10.71 -6.54
N LEU A 202 70.72 10.89 -7.85
CA LEU A 202 71.51 10.41 -8.99
C LEU A 202 72.46 9.22 -8.72
N SER A 203 72.49 8.18 -9.55
CA SER A 203 72.76 8.23 -11.00
C SER A 203 72.41 6.87 -11.61
N ALA A 204 71.69 6.85 -12.74
CA ALA A 204 72.21 6.50 -14.08
C ALA A 204 72.38 4.97 -14.28
N LEU A 205 72.10 4.36 -15.43
CA LEU A 205 71.99 4.83 -16.80
C LEU A 205 71.31 3.71 -17.61
N TYR A 206 70.56 4.11 -18.65
CA TYR A 206 70.20 3.37 -19.87
C TYR A 206 70.81 1.97 -20.11
N CYS A 207 69.95 1.00 -20.42
CA CYS A 207 69.67 0.54 -21.79
C CYS A 207 68.23 0.01 -21.85
#